data_AF-A0A7R9V6L7-F1
#
_entry.id   AF-A0A7R9V6L7-F1
#
_cell.length_a   1.000
_cell.length_b   1.000
_cell.length_c   1.000
_cell.angle_alpha   90.00
_cell.angle_beta   90.00
_cell.angle_gamma   90.00
#
_symmetry.space_group_name_H-M   'P 1'
#
loop_
_entity.id
_entity.type
_entity.pdbx_description
1 polymer ?
#
loop_
_entity_poly.entity_id
_entity_poly.type
_entity_poly.pdbx_seq_one_letter_code
_entity_poly.pdbx_strand_id
1 'polypeptide(L)'
;MAVFTNAVLSALNELRHCALSSLARPAACVLSQAAEAVAGSMLHYIHTRSLQEGERSLFRSAAKAANDVVLPYLSTCFARVFSGGLARVDTAGAAALLSQALQEA
;
A
#
# COMPACT_ATOMS: atom_id res chain seq x y z
N MET A 1 -6.30 -5.79 2.45
CA MET A 1 -6.10 -4.84 1.32
C MET A 1 -7.26 -3.88 1.14
N ALA A 2 -8.49 -4.33 0.83
CA ALA A 2 -9.61 -3.41 0.59
C ALA A 2 -9.86 -2.40 1.74
N VAL A 3 -9.84 -2.87 2.99
CA VAL A 3 -9.98 -2.01 4.18
C VAL A 3 -8.87 -0.95 4.24
N PHE A 4 -7.62 -1.34 4.00
CA PHE A 4 -6.48 -0.42 3.97
C PHE A 4 -6.64 0.64 2.88
N THR A 5 -6.94 0.22 1.65
CA THR A 5 -7.15 1.14 0.53
C THR A 5 -8.27 2.14 0.83
N ASN A 6 -9.40 1.67 1.33
CA ASN A 6 -10.53 2.54 1.68
C ASN A 6 -10.19 3.52 2.80
N ALA A 7 -9.46 3.09 3.83
CA ALA A 7 -9.02 3.97 4.91
C ALA A 7 -8.09 5.08 4.40
N VAL A 8 -7.12 4.74 3.53
CA VAL A 8 -6.24 5.74 2.92
C VAL A 8 -7.02 6.72 2.05
N LEU A 9 -7.95 6.24 1.21
CA LEU A 9 -8.77 7.11 0.37
C LEU A 9 -9.67 8.02 1.20
N SER A 10 -10.24 7.52 2.30
CA SER A 10 -11.03 8.31 3.23
C SER A 10 -10.17 9.42 3.83
N ALA A 11 -8.97 9.10 4.32
CA ALA A 11 -8.05 10.10 4.88
C ALA A 11 -7.63 11.15 3.84
N LEU A 12 -7.34 10.73 2.60
CA LEU A 12 -7.02 11.64 1.50
C LEU A 12 -8.20 12.54 1.13
N ASN A 13 -9.43 12.05 1.20
CA ASN A 13 -10.63 12.85 0.95
C ASN A 13 -10.84 13.94 2.01
N GLU A 14 -10.58 13.65 3.28
CA GLU A 14 -10.63 14.67 4.34
C GLU A 14 -9.52 15.71 4.16
N LEU A 15 -8.31 15.28 3.77
CA LEU A 15 -7.17 16.17 3.58
C LEU A 15 -7.28 17.05 2.33
N ARG A 16 -7.99 16.64 1.28
CA ARG A 16 -7.98 17.35 -0.02
C ARG A 16 -8.39 18.82 0.06
N HIS A 17 -9.21 19.18 1.04
CA HIS A 17 -9.73 20.54 1.22
C HIS A 17 -8.81 21.43 2.07
N CYS A 18 -7.86 20.83 2.79
CA CYS A 18 -6.99 21.50 3.75
C CYS A 18 -5.54 20.99 3.68
N ALA A 19 -5.10 20.48 2.54
CA ALA A 19 -3.79 19.88 2.35
C ALA A 19 -2.68 20.94 2.47
N LEU A 20 -2.18 21.12 3.70
CA LEU A 20 -1.05 22.01 3.97
C LEU A 20 0.23 21.41 3.40
N SER A 21 1.00 22.20 2.65
CA SER A 21 2.28 21.78 2.05
C SER A 21 3.28 21.23 3.08
N SER A 22 3.23 21.74 4.32
CA SER A 22 4.07 21.27 5.43
C SER A 22 3.76 19.83 5.86
N LEU A 23 2.54 19.33 5.60
CA LEU A 23 2.11 17.98 5.94
C LEU A 23 2.44 16.96 4.85
N ALA A 24 2.83 17.39 3.65
CA ALA A 24 3.08 16.49 2.53
C ALA A 24 4.14 15.43 2.88
N ARG A 25 5.28 15.82 3.44
CA ARG A 25 6.37 14.88 3.76
C ARG A 25 6.03 13.95 4.93
N PRO A 26 5.50 14.43 6.07
CA PRO A 26 5.01 13.54 7.13
C PRO A 26 3.93 12.57 6.66
N ALA A 27 2.95 13.03 5.89
CA ALA A 27 1.86 12.19 5.39
C ALA A 27 2.36 11.12 4.40
N ALA A 28 3.30 11.49 3.51
CA ALA A 28 3.94 10.52 2.62
C ALA A 28 4.69 9.44 3.42
N CYS A 29 5.44 9.83 4.45
CA CYS A 29 6.17 8.90 5.31
C CYS A 29 5.22 7.90 6.01
N VAL A 30 4.12 8.40 6.60
CA VAL A 30 3.11 7.55 7.24
C VAL A 30 2.48 6.58 6.24
N LEU A 31 2.15 7.06 5.04
CA LEU A 31 1.58 6.20 4.00
C LEU A 31 2.56 5.11 3.54
N SER A 32 3.84 5.45 3.33
CA SER A 32 4.89 4.50 2.98
C SER A 32 5.02 3.40 4.05
N GLN A 33 5.13 3.79 5.31
CA GLN A 33 5.26 2.86 6.45
C GLN A 33 4.03 1.98 6.60
N ALA A 34 2.83 2.54 6.44
CA ALA A 34 1.59 1.77 6.51
C ALA A 34 1.49 0.75 5.35
N ALA A 35 1.89 1.14 4.14
CA ALA A 35 1.94 0.23 3.00
C ALA A 35 2.94 -0.92 3.23
N GLU A 36 4.12 -0.61 3.75
CA GLU A 36 5.15 -1.60 4.08
C GLU A 36 4.69 -2.56 5.19
N ALA A 37 4.05 -2.04 6.25
CA ALA A 37 3.51 -2.85 7.33
C ALA A 37 2.40 -3.82 6.87
N VAL A 38 1.52 -3.37 5.97
CA VAL A 38 0.49 -4.23 5.38
C VAL A 38 1.12 -5.29 4.47
N ALA A 39 2.09 -4.93 3.64
CA ALA A 39 2.83 -5.88 2.81
C ALA A 39 3.60 -6.92 3.65
N GLY A 40 4.27 -6.48 4.71
CA GLY A 40 4.95 -7.35 5.66
C GLY A 40 3.99 -8.28 6.39
N SER A 41 2.79 -7.82 6.71
CA SER A 41 1.74 -8.68 7.28
C SER A 41 1.27 -9.76 6.31
N MET A 42 1.21 -9.45 5.01
CA MET A 42 0.90 -10.45 3.97
C MET A 42 2.02 -11.49 3.83
N LEU A 43 3.28 -11.07 3.80
CA LEU A 43 4.42 -11.97 3.78
C LEU A 43 4.45 -12.87 5.04
N HIS A 44 4.25 -12.27 6.21
CA HIS A 44 4.18 -13.02 7.46
C HIS A 44 3.02 -14.02 7.47
N TYR A 45 1.88 -13.65 6.90
CA TYR A 45 0.72 -14.54 6.79
C TYR A 45 1.05 -15.81 6.02
N ILE A 46 1.82 -15.72 4.93
CA ILE A 46 2.17 -16.90 4.13
C ILE A 46 3.20 -17.82 4.81
N HIS A 47 4.07 -17.26 5.66
CA HIS A 47 4.98 -18.06 6.48
C HIS A 47 4.29 -18.77 7.64
N THR A 48 3.24 -18.15 8.19
CA THR A 48 2.61 -18.65 9.43
C THR A 48 1.37 -19.50 9.17
N ARG A 49 0.76 -19.39 7.99
CA ARG A 49 -0.43 -20.16 7.62
C ARG A 49 -0.13 -21.13 6.49
N SER A 50 -0.52 -22.38 6.70
CA SER A 50 -0.58 -23.36 5.60
C SER A 50 -1.84 -23.09 4.78
N LEU A 51 -1.67 -22.44 3.63
CA LEU A 51 -2.75 -22.18 2.67
C LEU A 51 -2.98 -23.39 1.77
N GLN A 52 -4.24 -23.78 1.61
CA GLN A 52 -4.65 -24.77 0.62
C GLN A 52 -4.50 -24.21 -0.80
N GLU A 53 -4.49 -25.07 -1.83
CA GLU A 53 -4.25 -24.66 -3.22
C GLU A 53 -5.18 -23.51 -3.69
N GLY A 54 -6.48 -23.61 -3.38
CA GLY A 54 -7.44 -22.54 -3.68
C GLY A 54 -7.11 -21.21 -2.98
N GLU A 55 -6.75 -21.27 -1.70
CA GLU A 55 -6.38 -20.10 -0.90
C GLU A 55 -5.07 -19.48 -1.37
N ARG A 56 -4.09 -20.28 -1.79
CA ARG A 56 -2.83 -19.82 -2.40
C ARG A 56 -3.08 -19.04 -3.68
N SER A 57 -3.95 -19.53 -4.55
CA SER A 57 -4.30 -18.84 -5.80
C SER A 57 -4.95 -17.47 -5.54
N LEU A 58 -5.83 -17.38 -4.54
CA LEU A 58 -6.46 -16.13 -4.10
C LEU A 58 -5.43 -15.19 -3.47
N PHE A 59 -4.54 -15.71 -2.63
CA PHE A 59 -3.47 -14.93 -2.02
C PHE A 59 -2.53 -14.34 -3.07
N ARG A 60 -2.07 -15.13 -4.05
CA ARG A 60 -1.25 -14.64 -5.17
C ARG A 60 -1.96 -13.50 -5.92
N SER A 61 -3.24 -13.71 -6.23
CA SER A 61 -4.05 -12.70 -6.93
C SER A 61 -4.16 -11.41 -6.12
N ALA A 62 -4.35 -11.51 -4.81
CA ALA A 62 -4.41 -10.37 -3.91
C ALA A 62 -3.06 -9.65 -3.77
N ALA A 63 -1.95 -10.38 -3.61
CA ALA A 63 -0.60 -9.82 -3.53
C ALA A 63 -0.19 -9.14 -4.84
N LYS A 64 -0.54 -9.74 -5.98
CA LYS A 64 -0.32 -9.16 -7.31
C LYS A 64 -1.15 -7.89 -7.49
N ALA A 65 -2.44 -7.91 -7.17
CA ALA A 65 -3.28 -6.71 -7.23
C ALA A 65 -2.79 -5.61 -6.29
N ALA A 66 -2.30 -5.97 -5.10
CA ALA A 66 -1.69 -5.03 -4.17
C ALA A 66 -0.47 -4.33 -4.80
N ASN A 67 0.43 -5.11 -5.40
CA ASN A 67 1.67 -4.62 -5.98
C ASN A 67 1.44 -3.80 -7.26
N ASP A 68 0.67 -4.35 -8.20
CA ASP A 68 0.57 -3.81 -9.56
C ASP A 68 -0.49 -2.71 -9.68
N VAL A 69 -1.47 -2.68 -8.77
CA VAL A 69 -2.60 -1.75 -8.83
C VAL A 69 -2.67 -0.87 -7.60
N VAL A 70 -2.74 -1.44 -6.40
CA VAL A 70 -3.01 -0.66 -5.19
C VAL A 70 -1.87 0.30 -4.86
N LEU A 71 -0.62 -0.15 -4.84
CA LEU A 71 0.52 0.73 -4.52
C LEU A 71 0.64 1.91 -5.51
N PRO A 72 0.63 1.71 -6.85
CA PRO A 72 0.64 2.82 -7.80
C PRO A 72 -0.59 3.74 -7.68
N TYR A 73 -1.76 3.16 -7.42
CA TYR A 73 -3.00 3.91 -7.28
C TYR A 73 -2.98 4.83 -6.06
N LEU A 74 -2.51 4.34 -4.90
CA LEU A 74 -2.38 5.15 -3.68
C LEU A 74 -1.37 6.28 -3.86
N SER A 75 -0.21 6.02 -4.48
CA SER A 75 0.78 7.04 -4.82
C SER A 75 0.19 8.12 -5.76
N THR A 76 -0.62 7.71 -6.74
CA THR A 76 -1.30 8.63 -7.65
C THR A 76 -2.34 9.49 -6.91
N CYS A 77 -3.15 8.89 -6.04
CA CYS A 77 -4.13 9.60 -5.23
C CYS A 77 -3.44 10.61 -4.30
N PHE A 78 -2.35 10.22 -3.65
CA PHE A 78 -1.56 11.09 -2.80
C PHE A 78 -1.02 12.31 -3.58
N ALA A 79 -0.46 12.08 -4.77
CA ALA A 79 0.06 13.15 -5.62
C ALA A 79 -1.02 14.14 -6.09
N ARG A 80 -2.29 13.71 -6.19
CA ARG A 80 -3.43 14.59 -6.49
C ARG A 80 -3.85 15.46 -5.30
N VAL A 81 -3.66 14.98 -4.08
CA VAL A 81 -3.97 15.75 -2.85
C VAL A 81 -2.83 16.73 -2.53
N PHE A 82 -1.58 16.28 -2.59
CA PHE A 82 -0.40 17.09 -2.35
C PHE A 82 0.29 17.44 -3.68
N SER A 83 -0.27 18.42 -4.38
CA SER A 83 0.26 18.88 -5.68
C SER A 83 1.67 19.46 -5.58
N GLY A 84 2.48 19.30 -6.64
CA GLY A 84 3.76 20.01 -6.79
C GLY A 84 5.03 19.21 -6.47
N GLY A 85 4.95 17.88 -6.35
CA GLY A 85 6.14 17.03 -6.13
C GLY A 85 6.81 17.22 -4.76
N LEU A 86 6.12 17.89 -3.83
CA LEU A 86 6.61 18.25 -2.49
C LEU A 86 6.94 17.02 -1.62
N ALA A 87 6.31 15.88 -1.89
CA ALA A 87 6.62 14.61 -1.26
C ALA A 87 6.24 13.45 -2.18
N ARG A 88 7.02 12.37 -2.12
CA ARG A 88 6.72 11.11 -2.82
C ARG A 88 6.46 10.04 -1.78
N VAL A 89 5.39 9.26 -2.01
CA VAL A 89 5.17 8.01 -1.30
C VAL A 89 6.22 7.03 -1.81
N ASP A 90 7.01 6.49 -0.90
CA ASP A 90 7.97 5.44 -1.21
C ASP A 90 7.28 4.09 -1.03
N THR A 91 6.99 3.44 -2.14
CA THR A 91 6.36 2.12 -2.15
C THR A 91 7.36 1.00 -2.43
N ALA A 92 8.67 1.29 -2.53
CA ALA A 92 9.67 0.29 -2.91
C ALA A 92 9.79 -0.83 -1.88
N GLY A 93 9.81 -0.49 -0.58
CA GLY A 93 9.83 -1.49 0.50
C GLY A 93 8.59 -2.39 0.48
N ALA A 94 7.40 -1.79 0.38
CA ALA A 94 6.15 -2.55 0.27
C ALA A 94 6.12 -3.45 -0.98
N ALA A 95 6.56 -2.95 -2.13
CA ALA A 95 6.62 -3.72 -3.37
C ALA A 95 7.60 -4.90 -3.30
N ALA A 96 8.74 -4.72 -2.64
CA ALA A 96 9.71 -5.78 -2.42
C ALA A 96 9.11 -6.92 -1.56
N LEU A 97 8.44 -6.57 -0.46
CA LEU A 97 7.76 -7.54 0.40
C LEU A 97 6.63 -8.28 -0.32
N LEU A 98 5.83 -7.59 -1.14
CA LEU A 98 4.79 -8.23 -1.95
C LEU A 98 5.37 -9.14 -3.03
N SER A 99 6.47 -8.74 -3.65
CA SER A 99 7.18 -9.55 -4.65
C SER A 99 7.75 -10.82 -4.02
N GLN A 100 8.29 -10.72 -2.81
CA GLN A 100 8.71 -11.90 -2.04
C GLN A 100 7.52 -12.80 -1.70
N ALA A 101 6.41 -12.22 -1.20
CA ALA A 101 5.21 -12.99 -0.89
C ALA A 101 4.62 -13.70 -2.12
N LEU A 102 4.77 -13.14 -3.32
CA LEU A 102 4.37 -13.76 -4.59
C LEU A 102 5.24 -14.96 -4.99
N GLN A 103 6.54 -14.92 -4.68
CA GLN A 103 7.49 -16.00 -4.98
C GLN A 103 7.29 -17.20 -4.05
N GLU A 104 6.84 -16.95 -2.81
CA GLU A 104 6.69 -17.97 -1.77
C GLU A 104 5.27 -18.54 -1.66
N ALA A 105 4.30 -17.88 -2.29
CA ALA A 105 2.94 -18.41 -2.43
C ALA A 105 2.87 -19.65 -3.31
#